data_AF-A0A3D5B3M5-F1
#
_entry.id   AF-A0A3D5B3M5-F1
#
_cell.length_a   1.000
_cell.length_b   1.000
_cell.length_c   1.000
_cell.angle_alpha   90.00
_cell.angle_beta   90.00
_cell.angle_gamma   90.00
#
_symmetry.space_group_name_H-M   'P 1'
#
loop_
_entity.id
_entity.type
_entity.pdbx_description
1 polymer ?
#
loop_
_entity_poly.entity_id
_entity_poly.type
_entity_poly.pdbx_seq_one_letter_code
_entity_poly.pdbx_strand_id
1 'polypeptide(L)' 'MKGAAKTATKKPSIWKRMGKGIKEIISELKKVNWPTFAKVMAETGIVLVVVLFFLLVILGFDSLLNLIFFKWLV' A
#
# COMPACT_ATOMS: atom_id res chain seq x y z
N MET A 1 1.62 57.48 -25.40
CA MET A 1 2.74 56.66 -24.87
C MET A 1 2.14 55.52 -24.06
N LYS A 2 2.19 54.28 -24.57
CA LYS A 2 1.61 53.11 -23.89
C LYS A 2 2.61 52.53 -22.88
N GLY A 3 2.17 52.46 -21.62
CA GLY A 3 2.38 51.33 -20.73
C GLY A 3 3.80 51.03 -20.23
N ALA A 4 4.13 51.53 -19.04
CA ALA A 4 5.12 50.92 -18.16
C ALA A 4 4.42 50.49 -16.85
N ALA A 5 3.59 49.46 -16.93
CA ALA A 5 3.06 48.80 -15.74
C ALA A 5 4.17 47.89 -15.18
N LYS A 6 4.85 48.36 -14.13
CA LYS A 6 5.78 47.56 -13.33
C LYS A 6 5.02 46.32 -12.82
N THR A 7 5.38 45.14 -13.31
CA THR A 7 4.81 43.86 -12.85
C THR A 7 5.32 43.61 -11.44
N ALA A 8 4.48 43.96 -10.46
CA ALA A 8 4.68 43.63 -9.06
C ALA A 8 5.04 42.15 -8.94
N THR A 9 6.23 41.88 -8.40
CA THR A 9 6.71 40.54 -8.03
C THR A 9 5.72 39.94 -7.02
N LYS A 10 4.71 39.24 -7.52
CA LYS A 10 3.74 38.55 -6.68
C LYS A 10 4.50 37.46 -5.93
N LYS A 11 4.62 37.65 -4.60
CA LYS A 11 5.12 36.67 -3.62
C LYS A 11 4.69 35.27 -4.09
N PRO A 12 5.62 34.34 -4.39
CA PRO A 12 5.24 33.02 -4.87
C PRO A 12 4.30 32.42 -3.83
N SER A 13 3.06 32.18 -4.25
CA SER A 13 1.99 31.67 -3.40
C SER A 13 2.44 30.40 -2.69
N ILE A 14 1.96 30.17 -1.47
CA ILE A 14 2.28 29.01 -0.62
C ILE A 14 2.06 27.69 -1.41
N TRP A 15 1.11 27.68 -2.34
CA TRP A 15 0.87 26.58 -3.28
C TRP A 15 2.02 26.31 -4.26
N LYS A 16 2.68 27.36 -4.77
CA LYS A 16 3.87 27.19 -5.64
C LYS A 16 5.05 26.59 -4.87
N ARG A 17 5.16 26.87 -3.57
CA ARG A 17 6.20 26.32 -2.69
C ARG A 17 5.90 24.87 -2.31
N MET A 18 4.65 24.54 -1.97
CA MET A 18 4.19 23.15 -1.76
C MET A 18 4.34 22.30 -3.01
N GLY A 19 3.97 22.81 -4.19
CA GLY A 19 4.14 22.10 -5.45
C GLY A 19 5.60 21.78 -5.77
N LYS A 20 6.55 22.61 -5.33
CA LYS A 20 7.98 22.34 -5.47
C LYS A 20 8.43 21.17 -4.57
N GLY A 21 7.95 21.13 -3.32
CA GLY A 21 8.22 20.02 -2.40
C GLY A 21 7.61 18.69 -2.86
N ILE A 22 6.38 18.70 -3.38
CA ILE A 22 5.76 17.50 -3.97
C ILE A 22 6.56 17.02 -5.18
N LYS A 23 7.06 17.94 -6.01
CA LYS A 23 7.88 17.60 -7.17
C LYS A 23 9.22 16.98 -6.79
N GLU A 24 9.84 17.46 -5.70
CA GLU A 24 11.04 16.84 -5.12
C GLU A 24 10.74 15.44 -4.57
N ILE A 25 9.64 15.26 -3.82
CA ILE A 25 9.20 13.96 -3.32
C ILE A 25 8.94 12.97 -4.47
N ILE A 26 8.26 13.40 -5.54
CA ILE A 26 8.04 12.57 -6.74
C ILE A 26 9.37 12.25 -7.45
N SER A 27 10.30 13.21 -7.49
CA SER A 27 11.63 13.00 -8.07
C SER A 27 12.47 12.00 -7.28
N GLU A 28 12.37 11.98 -5.95
CA GLU A 28 12.97 10.96 -5.09
C GLU A 28 12.24 9.61 -5.24
N LEU A 29 10.91 9.59 -5.30
CA LEU A 29 10.10 8.38 -5.50
C LEU A 29 10.36 7.69 -6.85
N LYS A 30 10.84 8.42 -7.87
CA LYS A 30 11.27 7.83 -9.15
C LYS A 30 12.60 7.08 -9.04
N LYS A 31 13.44 7.39 -8.05
CA LYS A 31 14.68 6.65 -7.78
C LYS A 31 14.39 5.35 -7.02
N VAL A 32 13.20 5.22 -6.43
CA VAL A 32 12.77 3.98 -5.78
C VAL A 32 12.66 2.90 -6.86
N ASN A 33 13.42 1.83 -6.67
CA ASN A 33 13.41 0.69 -7.56
C ASN A 33 12.11 -0.09 -7.35
N TRP A 34 11.02 0.36 -7.98
CA TRP A 34 9.72 -0.26 -7.87
C TRP A 34 9.77 -1.68 -8.45
N PRO A 35 9.37 -2.69 -7.67
CA PRO A 35 9.29 -4.05 -8.17
C PRO A 35 8.28 -4.11 -9.30
N THR A 36 8.55 -4.96 -10.29
CA THR A 36 7.61 -5.21 -11.39
C THR A 36 6.29 -5.75 -10.82
N PHE A 37 5.16 -5.37 -11.43
CA PHE A 37 3.83 -5.87 -11.04
C PHE A 37 3.76 -7.40 -10.89
N ALA A 38 4.48 -8.15 -11.74
CA ALA A 38 4.58 -9.60 -11.65
C ALA A 38 5.19 -10.09 -10.32
N LYS A 39 6.21 -9.38 -9.81
CA LYS A 39 6.83 -9.69 -8.52
C LYS A 39 5.85 -9.46 -7.36
N VAL A 40 5.11 -8.36 -7.40
CA VAL A 40 4.08 -8.06 -6.40
C VAL A 40 2.98 -9.13 -6.43
N MET A 41 2.52 -9.55 -7.61
CA MET A 41 1.50 -10.61 -7.71
C MET A 41 1.99 -11.98 -7.21
N ALA A 42 3.26 -12.31 -7.44
CA ALA A 42 3.84 -13.56 -6.92
C ALA A 42 3.91 -13.53 -5.39
N GLU A 43 4.35 -12.41 -4.81
CA GLU A 43 4.42 -12.23 -3.35
C GLU A 43 3.03 -12.26 -2.71
N THR A 44 2.03 -11.57 -3.28
CA THR A 44 0.65 -11.61 -2.77
C THR A 44 0.00 -13.00 -2.95
N GLY A 45 0.32 -13.70 -4.04
CA GLY A 45 -0.13 -15.07 -4.28
C GLY A 45 0.36 -16.04 -3.22
N ILE A 46 1.64 -15.95 -2.83
CA ILE A 46 2.21 -16.79 -1.76
C ILE A 46 1.47 -16.53 -0.44
N VAL A 47 1.22 -15.26 -0.10
CA VAL A 47 0.48 -14.91 1.12
C VAL A 47 -0.92 -15.55 1.12
N LEU A 48 -1.65 -15.51 0.00
CA LEU A 48 -2.96 -16.15 -0.11
C LEU A 48 -2.89 -17.66 0.13
N VAL A 49 -1.88 -18.34 -0.41
CA VAL A 49 -1.67 -19.78 -0.19
C VAL A 49 -1.43 -20.08 1.30
N VAL A 50 -0.57 -19.29 1.95
CA VAL A 50 -0.28 -19.45 3.38
C VAL A 50 -1.53 -19.24 4.24
N VAL A 51 -2.33 -18.21 3.94
CA VAL A 51 -3.59 -17.94 4.66
C VAL A 51 -4.58 -19.10 4.49
N LEU A 52 -4.74 -19.61 3.27
CA LEU A 52 -5.63 -20.76 3.01
C LEU A 52 -5.15 -22.03 3.73
N PHE A 53 -3.84 -22.26 3.78
CA PHE A 53 -3.27 -23.38 4.53
C PHE A 53 -3.61 -23.29 6.02
N PHE A 54 -3.38 -22.14 6.65
CA PHE A 54 -3.71 -21.98 8.07
C PHE A 54 -5.22 -22.07 8.34
N LEU A 55 -6.05 -21.59 7.41
CA LEU A 55 -7.50 -21.75 7.50
C LEU A 55 -7.90 -23.23 7.52
N LEU A 56 -7.33 -24.07 6.65
CA LEU A 56 -7.58 -25.52 6.66
C LEU A 56 -7.07 -26.19 7.93
N VAL A 57 -5.90 -25.78 8.42
CA VAL A 57 -5.35 -26.31 9.69
C VAL A 57 -6.31 -26.01 10.84
N ILE A 58 -6.72 -24.75 11.00
CA ILE A 58 -7.65 -24.35 12.08
C ILE A 58 -8.96 -25.15 11.97
N LEU A 59 -9.57 -25.20 10.78
CA LEU A 59 -10.80 -25.98 10.55
C LEU A 59 -10.64 -27.48 10.88
N GLY A 60 -9.49 -28.05 10.55
CA GLY A 60 -9.15 -29.43 10.90
C GLY A 60 -9.05 -29.65 12.41
N PHE A 61 -8.38 -28.74 13.12
CA PHE A 61 -8.27 -28.80 14.58
C PHE A 61 -9.62 -28.59 15.27
N ASP A 62 -10.41 -27.58 14.87
CA ASP A 62 -11.76 -27.34 15.39
C ASP A 62 -12.66 -28.57 15.20
N SER A 63 -12.59 -29.22 14.03
CA SER A 63 -13.37 -30.43 13.74
C SER A 63 -12.91 -31.61 14.59
N LEU A 64 -11.60 -31.81 14.74
CA LEU A 64 -11.03 -32.91 15.51
C LEU A 64 -11.33 -32.77 17.01
N LEU A 65 -11.18 -31.56 17.55
CA LEU A 65 -11.53 -31.26 18.94
C LEU A 65 -13.03 -31.42 19.19
N ASN A 66 -13.89 -30.97 18.28
CA ASN A 66 -15.34 -31.20 18.39
C ASN A 66 -15.69 -32.69 18.39
N LEU A 67 -15.04 -33.51 17.56
CA LEU A 67 -15.28 -34.96 17.55
C LEU A 67 -14.84 -35.63 18.85
N ILE A 68 -13.67 -35.26 19.38
CA ILE A 68 -13.18 -35.79 20.66
C ILE A 68 -14.10 -35.36 21.81
N PHE A 69 -14.50 -34.10 21.85
CA PHE A 69 -15.41 -33.57 22.86
C PHE A 69 -16.78 -34.24 22.79
N PHE A 70 -17.36 -34.35 21.59
CA PHE A 70 -18.65 -35.02 21.38
C PHE A 70 -18.60 -36.50 21.77
N LYS A 71 -17.50 -37.19 21.47
CA LYS A 71 -17.24 -38.59 21.83
C LYS A 71 -17.07 -38.82 23.33
N TRP A 72 -16.66 -37.80 24.09
CA TRP A 72 -16.43 -37.90 25.54
C TRP A 72 -17.65 -37.47 26.37
N LEU A 73 -18.51 -36.62 25.80
CA LEU A 73 -19.71 -36.08 26.46
C LEU A 73 -20.96 -36.97 26.28
N VAL A 74 -20.98 -37.82 25.25
CA VAL A 74 -22.04 -38.82 24.95
C VAL A 74 -21.60 -40.20 25.41
#